data_AF-X1GFU2-F1
#
_entry.id   AF-X1GFU2-F1
#
_cell.length_a   1.000
_cell.length_b   1.000
_cell.length_c   1.000
_cell.angle_alpha   90.00
_cell.angle_beta   90.00
_cell.angle_gamma   90.00
#
_symmetry.space_group_name_H-M   'P 1'
#
loop_
_entity.id
_entity.type
_entity.pdbx_description
1 polymer ?
#
loop_
_entity_poly.entity_id
_entity_poly.type
_entity_poly.pdbx_seq_one_letter_code
_entity_poly.pdbx_strand_id
1 'polypeptide(L)'
;TLLNAVADNAYEMAFTIQQIIEHDVYKYIFGDIVGKKNWRKTKFTVKRDKVVKGSTVSAFGIGANMASVHCDKLVWDDLHAERNTKTLTLMDGVKTAFKQSLQILDPGGTGLIIGTRWNEYDVYHYMLTQMKDVFSEDENVYLRGAYNPDGSLYFPELLSEKVLESKRKEIADDRIYSAFYLNDPRSEQVTTFHVSDFRYFNNYPKNCYTYLIIDPAFTKHRRSDETGFVILKTTSIWVKLEGGGKARHRQVYLCRAWGEKLEPKELVDRIIDLYSEWKPQKVA
;
A
#
# COMPACT_ATOMS: atom_id res chain seq x y z
N THR A 1 -11.07 15.60 -13.38
CA THR A 1 -10.85 14.21 -13.83
C THR A 1 -11.05 13.26 -12.67
N LEU A 2 -11.66 12.11 -12.91
CA LEU A 2 -11.90 11.05 -11.93
C LEU A 2 -11.09 9.81 -12.33
N LEU A 3 -10.37 9.21 -11.39
CA LEU A 3 -9.56 8.02 -11.59
C LEU A 3 -9.89 6.99 -10.50
N ASN A 4 -10.19 5.75 -10.90
CA ASN A 4 -10.48 4.65 -9.98
C ASN A 4 -9.78 3.34 -10.41
N ALA A 5 -9.50 2.42 -9.49
CA ALA A 5 -8.97 1.09 -9.83
C ALA A 5 -9.85 0.33 -10.83
N VAL A 6 -11.17 0.50 -10.74
CA VAL A 6 -12.20 -0.09 -11.60
C VAL A 6 -12.84 1.03 -12.41
N ALA A 7 -12.66 1.00 -13.73
CA ALA A 7 -13.11 2.07 -14.63
C ALA A 7 -14.61 2.34 -14.52
N ASP A 8 -15.43 1.28 -14.37
CA ASP A 8 -16.88 1.41 -14.24
C ASP A 8 -17.28 2.24 -13.02
N ASN A 9 -16.58 2.12 -11.88
CA ASN A 9 -16.86 2.95 -10.71
C ASN A 9 -16.64 4.45 -11.02
N ALA A 10 -15.57 4.78 -11.75
CA ALA A 10 -15.34 6.15 -12.20
C ALA A 10 -16.43 6.63 -13.17
N TYR A 11 -16.94 5.75 -14.02
CA TYR A 11 -18.02 6.07 -14.93
C TYR A 11 -19.34 6.32 -14.20
N GLU A 12 -19.67 5.51 -13.20
CA GLU A 12 -20.87 5.70 -12.39
C GLU A 12 -20.81 6.97 -11.54
N MET A 13 -19.62 7.36 -11.05
CA MET A 13 -19.43 8.67 -10.42
C MET A 13 -19.70 9.82 -11.39
N ALA A 14 -19.15 9.76 -12.60
CA ALA A 14 -19.41 10.78 -13.62
C ALA A 14 -20.90 10.82 -14.01
N PHE A 15 -21.54 9.66 -14.15
CA PHE A 15 -22.97 9.58 -14.44
C PHE A 15 -23.82 10.19 -13.31
N THR A 16 -23.48 9.92 -12.06
CA THR A 16 -24.14 10.54 -10.89
C THR A 16 -24.03 12.07 -10.93
N ILE A 17 -22.87 12.62 -11.29
CA ILE A 17 -22.71 14.07 -11.47
C ILE A 17 -23.62 14.59 -12.58
N GLN A 18 -23.80 13.86 -13.69
CA GLN A 18 -24.73 14.25 -14.74
C GLN A 18 -26.17 14.29 -14.21
N GLN A 19 -26.60 13.28 -13.44
CA GLN A 19 -27.94 13.25 -12.85
C GLN A 19 -28.17 14.41 -11.89
N ILE A 20 -27.15 14.78 -11.09
CA ILE A 20 -27.21 15.97 -10.23
C ILE A 20 -27.40 17.23 -11.08
N ILE A 21 -26.63 17.40 -12.16
CA ILE A 21 -26.75 18.56 -13.06
C ILE A 21 -28.12 18.61 -13.76
N GLU A 22 -28.69 17.45 -14.09
CA GLU A 22 -29.98 17.34 -14.74
C GLU A 22 -31.17 17.52 -13.80
N HIS A 23 -30.95 17.49 -12.48
CA HIS A 23 -32.01 17.62 -11.49
C HIS A 23 -32.62 19.03 -11.49
N ASP A 24 -33.95 19.13 -11.31
CA ASP A 24 -34.68 20.39 -11.41
C ASP A 24 -34.22 21.43 -10.39
N VAL A 25 -33.91 21.01 -9.16
CA VAL A 25 -33.36 21.91 -8.13
C VAL A 25 -32.00 22.47 -8.56
N TYR A 26 -31.15 21.65 -9.17
CA TYR A 26 -29.86 22.12 -9.66
C TYR A 26 -30.05 23.12 -10.79
N LYS A 27 -30.91 22.81 -11.77
CA LYS A 27 -31.25 23.71 -12.88
C LYS A 27 -31.89 25.01 -12.42
N TYR A 28 -32.70 24.97 -11.36
CA TYR A 28 -33.30 26.17 -10.78
C TYR A 28 -32.23 27.10 -10.18
N ILE A 29 -31.23 26.55 -9.48
CA ILE A 29 -30.19 27.33 -8.81
C ILE A 29 -29.10 27.80 -9.79
N PHE A 30 -28.63 26.91 -10.66
CA PHE A 30 -27.44 27.11 -11.50
C PHE A 30 -27.75 27.26 -13.00
N GLY A 31 -29.01 27.13 -13.39
CA GLY A 31 -29.44 27.10 -14.78
C GLY A 31 -29.23 25.74 -15.45
N ASP A 32 -29.81 25.56 -16.63
CA ASP A 32 -29.52 24.41 -17.47
C ASP A 32 -28.14 24.58 -18.12
N ILE A 33 -27.15 23.88 -17.58
CA ILE A 33 -25.77 23.89 -18.08
C ILE A 33 -25.41 22.65 -18.90
N VAL A 34 -26.37 21.81 -19.28
CA VAL A 34 -26.08 20.59 -20.05
C VAL A 34 -25.45 20.97 -21.41
N GLY A 35 -24.25 20.45 -21.67
CA GLY A 35 -23.54 20.76 -22.91
C GLY A 35 -24.01 19.90 -24.09
N LYS A 36 -23.88 20.44 -25.30
CA LYS A 36 -24.30 19.76 -26.54
C LYS A 36 -23.36 18.64 -27.00
N LYS A 37 -22.12 18.60 -26.47
CA LYS A 37 -21.09 17.65 -26.89
C LYS A 37 -20.73 16.70 -25.76
N ASN A 38 -20.52 15.44 -26.13
CA ASN A 38 -19.98 14.39 -25.26
C ASN A 38 -20.80 14.12 -23.99
N TRP A 39 -22.13 14.13 -23.97
CA TRP A 39 -22.86 13.80 -22.71
C TRP A 39 -22.86 12.28 -22.42
N ARG A 40 -21.71 11.72 -22.01
CA ARG A 40 -21.53 10.28 -21.75
C ARG A 40 -20.88 10.04 -20.37
N LYS A 41 -21.10 8.86 -19.78
CA LYS A 41 -20.52 8.50 -18.48
C LYS A 41 -18.98 8.45 -18.45
N THR A 42 -18.31 8.28 -19.59
CA THR A 42 -16.84 8.29 -19.65
C THR A 42 -16.25 9.69 -19.68
N LYS A 43 -16.99 10.66 -20.21
CA LYS A 43 -16.60 12.08 -20.27
C LYS A 43 -17.81 12.91 -20.64
N PHE A 44 -17.95 14.10 -20.06
CA PHE A 44 -18.93 15.09 -20.49
C PHE A 44 -18.48 16.52 -20.34
N THR A 45 -19.15 17.40 -21.09
CA THR A 45 -18.88 18.83 -21.13
C THR A 45 -20.15 19.59 -20.81
N VAL A 46 -20.06 20.56 -19.89
CA VAL A 46 -21.14 21.51 -19.60
C VAL A 46 -21.03 22.75 -20.50
N LYS A 47 -22.06 23.58 -20.56
CA LYS A 47 -22.00 24.91 -21.18
C LYS A 47 -20.91 25.72 -20.48
N ARG A 48 -20.04 26.37 -21.26
CA ARG A 48 -18.86 27.10 -20.77
C ARG A 48 -18.57 28.30 -21.68
N ASP A 49 -18.06 29.36 -21.08
CA ASP A 49 -17.69 30.58 -21.81
C ASP A 49 -16.30 30.50 -22.46
N LYS A 50 -15.47 29.56 -21.98
CA LYS A 50 -14.10 29.34 -22.50
C LYS A 50 -14.06 28.17 -23.48
N VAL A 51 -13.35 28.36 -24.59
CA VAL A 51 -13.05 27.28 -25.55
C VAL A 51 -11.85 26.50 -25.04
N VAL A 52 -12.11 25.32 -24.45
CA VAL A 52 -11.07 24.40 -23.96
C VAL A 52 -11.16 23.07 -24.70
N LYS A 53 -10.01 22.48 -25.07
CA LYS A 53 -9.98 21.19 -25.80
C LYS A 53 -10.59 20.04 -24.98
N GLY A 54 -10.34 20.01 -23.66
CA GLY A 54 -10.79 18.96 -22.75
C GLY A 54 -12.29 18.98 -22.45
N SER A 55 -12.79 17.86 -21.95
CA SER A 55 -14.12 17.74 -21.31
C SER A 55 -14.14 18.41 -19.93
N THR A 56 -15.32 18.73 -19.42
CA THR A 56 -15.49 19.25 -18.05
C THR A 56 -15.21 18.16 -17.03
N VAL A 57 -15.76 16.97 -17.25
CA VAL A 57 -15.48 15.77 -16.46
C VAL A 57 -15.03 14.68 -17.40
N SER A 58 -13.99 13.97 -16.98
CA SER A 58 -13.48 12.76 -17.64
C SER A 58 -13.25 11.73 -16.55
N ALA A 59 -13.65 10.49 -16.83
CA ALA A 59 -13.52 9.38 -15.91
C ALA A 59 -12.65 8.29 -16.53
N PHE A 60 -11.76 7.71 -15.73
CA PHE A 60 -10.79 6.72 -16.19
C PHE A 60 -10.61 5.61 -15.16
N GLY A 61 -10.27 4.42 -15.66
CA GLY A 61 -9.68 3.36 -14.85
C GLY A 61 -8.17 3.53 -14.73
N ILE A 62 -7.59 3.04 -13.65
CA ILE A 62 -6.14 2.99 -13.49
C ILE A 62 -5.52 2.14 -14.61
N GLY A 63 -4.50 2.68 -15.28
CA GLY A 63 -3.89 2.05 -16.46
C GLY A 63 -4.49 2.46 -17.81
N ALA A 64 -5.54 3.29 -17.84
CA ALA A 64 -5.99 3.93 -19.07
C ALA A 64 -4.90 4.88 -19.62
N ASN A 65 -4.83 5.00 -20.94
CA ASN A 65 -3.98 6.00 -21.57
C ASN A 65 -4.57 7.40 -21.35
N MET A 66 -3.91 8.19 -20.49
CA MET A 66 -4.31 9.56 -20.16
C MET A 66 -3.43 10.61 -20.87
N ALA A 67 -2.72 10.24 -21.94
CA ALA A 67 -1.94 11.19 -22.72
C ALA A 67 -2.81 12.33 -23.25
N SER A 68 -2.31 13.56 -23.17
CA SER A 68 -3.02 14.80 -23.57
C SER A 68 -4.30 15.11 -22.76
N VAL A 69 -4.52 14.45 -21.62
CA VAL A 69 -5.52 14.89 -20.64
C VAL A 69 -4.90 15.98 -19.78
N HIS A 70 -5.67 17.04 -19.56
CA HIS A 70 -5.32 18.18 -18.71
C HIS A 70 -6.53 18.51 -17.84
N CYS A 71 -6.29 18.79 -16.56
CA CYS A 71 -7.35 19.15 -15.63
C CYS A 71 -6.85 20.03 -14.49
N ASP A 72 -7.73 20.88 -13.98
CA ASP A 72 -7.48 21.69 -12.79
C ASP A 72 -7.80 20.93 -11.48
N LYS A 73 -8.57 19.85 -11.58
CA LYS A 73 -9.01 19.01 -10.45
C LYS A 73 -8.89 17.54 -10.80
N LEU A 74 -8.22 16.78 -9.95
CA LEU A 74 -8.04 15.34 -10.11
C LEU A 74 -8.45 14.62 -8.83
N VAL A 75 -9.38 13.66 -8.96
CA VAL A 75 -9.83 12.79 -7.87
C VAL A 75 -9.30 11.39 -8.13
N TRP A 76 -8.51 10.88 -7.19
CA TRP A 76 -8.12 9.48 -7.10
C TRP A 76 -9.01 8.81 -6.07
N ASP A 77 -9.96 8.01 -6.54
CA ASP A 77 -10.91 7.31 -5.71
C ASP A 77 -10.63 5.81 -5.78
N ASP A 78 -10.32 5.18 -4.65
CA ASP A 78 -9.99 3.75 -4.52
C ASP A 78 -9.05 3.24 -5.64
N LEU A 79 -7.75 3.54 -5.49
CA LEU A 79 -6.71 3.11 -6.44
C LEU A 79 -6.38 1.61 -6.34
N HIS A 80 -6.91 0.94 -5.33
CA HIS A 80 -6.79 -0.49 -5.14
C HIS A 80 -8.10 -1.23 -5.29
N ALA A 81 -7.98 -2.44 -5.84
CA ALA A 81 -9.01 -3.46 -5.90
C ALA A 81 -8.33 -4.82 -5.71
N GLU A 82 -9.10 -5.87 -5.44
CA GLU A 82 -8.55 -7.22 -5.18
C GLU A 82 -7.56 -7.68 -6.27
N ARG A 83 -7.82 -7.34 -7.53
CA ARG A 83 -6.98 -7.72 -8.67
C ARG A 83 -5.59 -7.09 -8.70
N ASN A 84 -5.37 -5.94 -8.04
CA ASN A 84 -4.10 -5.19 -8.11
C ASN A 84 -3.33 -5.14 -6.79
N THR A 85 -3.74 -5.97 -5.82
CA THR A 85 -3.14 -6.06 -4.47
C THR A 85 -2.51 -7.43 -4.18
N LYS A 86 -2.55 -8.37 -5.14
CA LYS A 86 -2.10 -9.76 -4.94
C LYS A 86 -0.58 -9.93 -4.92
N THR A 87 0.16 -9.06 -5.59
CA THR A 87 1.63 -9.13 -5.68
C THR A 87 2.25 -7.74 -5.61
N LEU A 88 3.50 -7.66 -5.15
CA LEU A 88 4.28 -6.42 -5.13
C LEU A 88 4.35 -5.79 -6.53
N THR A 89 4.55 -6.59 -7.57
CA THR A 89 4.60 -6.11 -8.96
C THR A 89 3.30 -5.42 -9.40
N LEU A 90 2.14 -5.93 -9.00
CA LEU A 90 0.85 -5.33 -9.32
C LEU A 90 0.66 -4.00 -8.58
N MET A 91 1.03 -3.96 -7.30
CA MET A 91 0.98 -2.73 -6.49
C MET A 91 1.96 -1.66 -7.01
N ASP A 92 3.14 -2.05 -7.46
CA ASP A 92 4.08 -1.14 -8.12
C ASP A 92 3.54 -0.60 -9.45
N GLY A 93 2.72 -1.39 -10.15
CA GLY A 93 1.93 -0.94 -11.28
C GLY A 93 0.98 0.20 -10.92
N VAL A 94 0.27 0.09 -9.79
CA VAL A 94 -0.61 1.15 -9.25
C VAL A 94 0.20 2.39 -8.88
N LYS A 95 1.34 2.24 -8.18
CA LYS A 95 2.25 3.36 -7.88
C LYS A 95 2.73 4.07 -9.14
N THR A 96 3.06 3.32 -10.18
CA THR A 96 3.49 3.88 -11.47
C THR A 96 2.36 4.66 -12.13
N ALA A 97 1.13 4.10 -12.15
CA ALA A 97 -0.03 4.78 -12.72
C ALA A 97 -0.40 6.06 -11.95
N PHE A 98 -0.31 6.04 -10.62
CA PHE A 98 -0.46 7.23 -9.79
C PHE A 98 0.56 8.32 -10.17
N LYS A 99 1.86 7.98 -10.24
CA LYS A 99 2.91 8.94 -10.65
C LYS A 99 2.66 9.53 -12.04
N GLN A 100 2.23 8.71 -12.98
CA GLN A 100 1.90 9.18 -14.34
C GLN A 100 0.69 10.12 -14.35
N SER A 101 -0.32 9.85 -13.51
CA SER A 101 -1.50 10.71 -13.40
C SER A 101 -1.21 12.09 -12.80
N LEU A 102 -0.11 12.28 -12.08
CA LEU A 102 0.27 13.62 -11.60
C LEU A 102 0.55 14.59 -12.76
N GLN A 103 0.97 14.08 -13.93
CA GLN A 103 1.31 14.91 -15.10
C GLN A 103 0.09 15.49 -15.82
N ILE A 104 -1.11 14.96 -15.56
CA ILE A 104 -2.35 15.46 -16.18
C ILE A 104 -3.02 16.56 -15.35
N LEU A 105 -2.50 16.83 -14.15
CA LEU A 105 -2.94 17.94 -13.30
C LEU A 105 -2.17 19.19 -13.72
N ASP A 106 -2.89 20.22 -14.17
CA ASP A 106 -2.27 21.46 -14.61
C ASP A 106 -1.65 22.23 -13.42
N PRO A 107 -0.63 23.08 -13.65
CA PRO A 107 -0.03 23.88 -12.59
C PRO A 107 -1.07 24.70 -11.82
N GLY A 108 -1.05 24.61 -10.49
CA GLY A 108 -2.06 25.25 -9.62
C GLY A 108 -3.35 24.44 -9.44
N GLY A 109 -3.49 23.31 -10.12
CA GLY A 109 -4.58 22.37 -9.92
C GLY A 109 -4.55 21.71 -8.54
N THR A 110 -5.68 21.14 -8.13
CA THR A 110 -5.83 20.48 -6.82
C THR A 110 -6.15 19.00 -6.98
N GLY A 111 -5.45 18.18 -6.19
CA GLY A 111 -5.68 16.75 -6.07
C GLY A 111 -6.53 16.40 -4.85
N LEU A 112 -7.38 15.38 -4.97
CA LEU A 112 -8.07 14.75 -3.84
C LEU A 112 -7.88 13.24 -3.94
N ILE A 113 -7.37 12.62 -2.89
CA ILE A 113 -7.16 11.18 -2.81
C ILE A 113 -8.10 10.63 -1.74
N ILE A 114 -8.92 9.66 -2.13
CA ILE A 114 -9.85 8.94 -1.26
C ILE A 114 -9.62 7.46 -1.50
N GLY A 115 -9.59 6.68 -0.43
CA GLY A 115 -9.71 5.24 -0.55
C GLY A 115 -9.29 4.46 0.68
N THR A 116 -9.45 3.15 0.54
CA THR A 116 -9.14 2.17 1.58
C THR A 116 -7.73 1.62 1.38
N ARG A 117 -6.98 1.38 2.46
CA ARG A 117 -5.66 0.73 2.41
C ARG A 117 -5.82 -0.79 2.41
N TRP A 118 -5.24 -1.46 1.42
CA TRP A 118 -5.43 -2.91 1.22
C TRP A 118 -4.20 -3.73 1.64
N ASN A 119 -3.02 -3.13 1.60
CA ASN A 119 -1.76 -3.85 1.85
C ASN A 119 -0.69 -2.91 2.41
N GLU A 120 0.23 -3.45 3.20
CA GLU A 120 1.32 -2.69 3.80
C GLU A 120 2.30 -2.09 2.78
N TYR A 121 2.34 -2.61 1.54
CA TYR A 121 3.19 -2.13 0.45
C TYR A 121 2.42 -1.38 -0.64
N ASP A 122 1.17 -1.01 -0.38
CA ASP A 122 0.27 -0.41 -1.37
C ASP A 122 0.65 1.04 -1.73
N VAL A 123 -0.11 1.66 -2.65
CA VAL A 123 0.19 3.02 -3.11
C VAL A 123 0.03 4.05 -2.01
N TYR A 124 -0.89 3.83 -1.07
CA TYR A 124 -1.13 4.73 0.04
C TYR A 124 0.03 4.68 1.04
N HIS A 125 0.56 3.49 1.33
CA HIS A 125 1.78 3.36 2.12
C HIS A 125 2.96 4.09 1.45
N TYR A 126 3.10 3.98 0.12
CA TYR A 126 4.11 4.73 -0.62
C TYR A 126 3.94 6.25 -0.45
N MET A 127 2.71 6.78 -0.51
CA MET A 127 2.44 8.22 -0.29
C MET A 127 2.85 8.65 1.13
N LEU A 128 2.39 7.92 2.15
CA LEU A 128 2.63 8.26 3.56
C LEU A 128 4.09 8.11 3.99
N THR A 129 4.89 7.29 3.29
CA THR A 129 6.28 7.04 3.69
C THR A 129 7.31 7.74 2.81
N GLN A 130 7.10 7.75 1.49
CA GLN A 130 8.07 8.25 0.51
C GLN A 130 7.72 9.62 -0.06
N MET A 131 6.52 10.15 0.23
CA MET A 131 6.07 11.46 -0.22
C MET A 131 5.62 12.33 0.95
N LYS A 132 6.28 12.22 2.11
CA LYS A 132 5.93 12.94 3.35
C LYS A 132 5.89 14.45 3.22
N ASP A 133 6.75 15.01 2.36
CA ASP A 133 6.75 16.46 2.07
C ASP A 133 5.48 16.92 1.34
N VAL A 134 4.73 15.99 0.74
CA VAL A 134 3.47 16.24 0.05
C VAL A 134 2.28 15.73 0.85
N PHE A 135 2.43 14.60 1.53
CA PHE A 135 1.38 13.93 2.31
C PHE A 135 1.82 13.82 3.77
N SER A 136 1.39 14.79 4.58
CA SER A 136 1.68 14.86 6.01
C SER A 136 0.39 14.67 6.80
N GLU A 137 0.41 13.79 7.81
CA GLU A 137 -0.71 13.56 8.74
C GLU A 137 -1.10 14.81 9.52
N ASP A 138 -0.17 15.73 9.73
CA ASP A 138 -0.42 16.98 10.45
C ASP A 138 -1.04 18.08 9.57
N GLU A 139 -1.00 17.93 8.25
CA GLU A 139 -1.39 19.00 7.31
C GLU A 139 -2.57 18.64 6.42
N ASN A 140 -2.50 17.50 5.73
CA ASN A 140 -3.39 17.22 4.60
C ASN A 140 -3.77 15.74 4.43
N VAL A 141 -3.42 14.88 5.38
CA VAL A 141 -3.83 13.48 5.40
C VAL A 141 -4.78 13.21 6.57
N TYR A 142 -5.91 12.59 6.27
CA TYR A 142 -6.87 12.12 7.26
C TYR A 142 -6.91 10.59 7.23
N LEU A 143 -6.10 9.95 8.08
CA LEU A 143 -6.13 8.49 8.24
C LEU A 143 -7.11 8.11 9.35
N ARG A 144 -8.18 7.39 8.99
CA ARG A 144 -9.29 7.04 9.89
C ARG A 144 -9.72 5.59 9.67
N GLY A 145 -9.91 4.86 10.77
CA GLY A 145 -10.62 3.59 10.82
C GLY A 145 -12.00 3.75 11.48
N ALA A 146 -12.60 2.66 11.95
CA ALA A 146 -13.89 2.69 12.63
C ALA A 146 -13.84 3.40 13.99
N TYR A 147 -12.68 3.37 14.66
CA TYR A 147 -12.46 3.97 15.97
C TYR A 147 -11.71 5.30 15.88
N ASN A 148 -12.11 6.24 16.73
CA ASN A 148 -11.37 7.44 17.10
C ASN A 148 -10.10 7.08 17.90
N PRO A 149 -9.12 8.01 18.00
CA PRO A 149 -7.95 7.82 18.86
C PRO A 149 -8.27 7.56 20.34
N ASP A 150 -9.43 8.02 20.83
CA ASP A 150 -9.89 7.79 22.20
C ASP A 150 -10.66 6.46 22.39
N GLY A 151 -10.80 5.67 21.33
CA GLY A 151 -11.51 4.39 21.32
C GLY A 151 -13.02 4.49 21.06
N SER A 152 -13.60 5.69 20.97
CA SER A 152 -15.00 5.86 20.56
C SER A 152 -15.18 5.61 19.06
N LEU A 153 -16.41 5.43 18.57
CA LEU A 153 -16.67 5.14 17.14
C LEU A 153 -16.88 6.42 16.33
N TYR A 154 -16.34 6.48 15.11
CA TYR A 154 -16.60 7.59 14.19
C TYR A 154 -18.06 7.64 13.71
N PHE A 155 -18.65 6.48 13.43
CA PHE A 155 -20.00 6.36 12.87
C PHE A 155 -20.80 5.30 13.64
N PRO A 156 -21.12 5.52 14.93
CA PRO A 156 -21.76 4.50 15.78
C PRO A 156 -23.13 4.05 15.26
N GLU A 157 -23.84 4.90 14.51
CA GLU A 157 -25.13 4.57 13.89
C GLU A 157 -25.00 3.52 12.77
N LEU A 158 -23.85 3.47 12.08
CA LEU A 158 -23.58 2.56 10.96
C LEU A 158 -22.69 1.39 11.38
N LEU A 159 -21.62 1.69 12.12
CA LEU A 159 -20.56 0.78 12.55
C LEU A 159 -20.52 0.68 14.08
N SER A 160 -21.65 0.33 14.69
CA SER A 160 -21.71 0.06 16.14
C SER A 160 -20.76 -1.10 16.53
N GLU A 161 -20.36 -1.16 17.80
CA GLU A 161 -19.55 -2.24 18.37
C GLU A 161 -20.06 -3.63 17.98
N LYS A 162 -21.38 -3.83 18.09
CA LYS A 162 -22.01 -5.10 17.73
C LYS A 162 -21.85 -5.44 16.26
N VAL A 163 -21.93 -4.44 15.37
CA VAL A 163 -21.75 -4.62 13.92
C VAL A 163 -20.29 -4.95 13.62
N LEU A 164 -19.34 -4.21 14.21
CA LEU A 164 -17.91 -4.45 14.02
C LEU A 164 -17.50 -5.85 14.49
N GLU A 165 -17.93 -6.26 15.68
CA GLU A 165 -17.67 -7.59 16.22
C GLU A 165 -18.30 -8.70 15.35
N SER A 166 -19.53 -8.48 14.87
CA SER A 166 -20.18 -9.40 13.94
C SER A 166 -19.42 -9.51 12.63
N LYS A 167 -18.96 -8.39 12.06
CA LYS A 167 -18.20 -8.36 10.82
C LYS A 167 -16.84 -9.01 10.95
N ARG A 168 -16.17 -8.79 12.08
CA ARG A 168 -14.91 -9.47 12.38
C ARG A 168 -15.06 -10.99 12.37
N LYS A 169 -16.13 -11.50 13.01
CA LYS A 169 -16.45 -12.94 13.03
C LYS A 169 -16.85 -13.48 11.66
N GLU A 170 -17.64 -12.73 10.91
CA GLU A 170 -18.11 -13.11 9.57
C GLU A 170 -16.95 -13.23 8.57
N ILE A 171 -16.03 -12.26 8.60
CA ILE A 171 -14.88 -12.21 7.69
C ILE A 171 -13.88 -13.32 8.04
N ALA A 172 -13.66 -13.60 9.33
CA ALA A 172 -12.75 -14.61 9.83
C ALA A 172 -11.30 -14.51 9.26
N ASP A 173 -10.90 -13.31 8.86
CA ASP A 173 -9.57 -12.93 8.41
C ASP A 173 -9.25 -11.54 8.98
N ASP A 174 -8.40 -11.52 10.00
CA ASP A 174 -8.04 -10.28 10.70
C ASP A 174 -7.30 -9.29 9.81
N ARG A 175 -6.60 -9.74 8.75
CA ARG A 175 -5.94 -8.86 7.78
C ARG A 175 -6.97 -8.12 6.94
N ILE A 176 -7.99 -8.83 6.45
CA ILE A 176 -9.11 -8.20 5.72
C ILE A 176 -9.87 -7.27 6.67
N TYR A 177 -10.19 -7.70 7.89
CA TYR A 177 -10.88 -6.84 8.84
C TYR A 177 -10.09 -5.55 9.14
N SER A 178 -8.79 -5.66 9.41
CA SER A 178 -7.92 -4.53 9.73
C SER A 178 -7.78 -3.56 8.55
N ALA A 179 -7.63 -4.07 7.33
CA ALA A 179 -7.56 -3.24 6.13
C ALA A 179 -8.86 -2.45 5.89
N PHE A 180 -10.02 -3.10 5.94
CA PHE A 180 -11.29 -2.47 5.53
C PHE A 180 -12.01 -1.70 6.64
N TYR A 181 -11.87 -2.10 7.91
CA TYR A 181 -12.55 -1.44 9.03
C TYR A 181 -11.62 -0.58 9.86
N LEU A 182 -10.33 -0.93 9.98
CA LEU A 182 -9.36 -0.14 10.74
C LEU A 182 -8.49 0.76 9.86
N ASN A 183 -8.51 0.53 8.54
CA ASN A 183 -7.66 1.22 7.57
C ASN A 183 -6.15 1.12 7.89
N ASP A 184 -5.78 0.03 8.57
CA ASP A 184 -4.39 -0.34 8.80
C ASP A 184 -4.17 -1.80 8.37
N PRO A 185 -3.55 -2.05 7.21
CA PRO A 185 -3.28 -3.41 6.75
C PRO A 185 -2.18 -4.11 7.57
N ARG A 186 -1.54 -3.41 8.52
CA ARG A 186 -0.54 -3.97 9.45
C ARG A 186 -1.22 -4.36 10.76
N SER A 187 -1.95 -5.47 10.78
CA SER A 187 -2.48 -5.96 12.06
C SER A 187 -1.36 -6.66 12.83
N GLU A 188 -1.06 -6.20 14.05
CA GLU A 188 -0.13 -6.87 14.96
C GLU A 188 -0.49 -8.37 15.08
N GLN A 189 -1.77 -8.71 15.19
CA GLN A 189 -2.27 -10.09 15.30
C GLN A 189 -1.95 -11.00 14.11
N VAL A 190 -1.61 -10.45 12.94
CA VAL A 190 -1.24 -11.20 11.72
C VAL A 190 0.28 -11.19 11.49
N THR A 191 1.01 -10.34 12.22
CA THR A 191 2.46 -10.24 12.05
C THR A 191 3.10 -11.48 12.68
N THR A 192 3.70 -12.36 11.86
CA THR A 192 4.35 -13.60 12.33
C THR A 192 5.42 -13.34 13.41
N PHE A 193 6.03 -12.15 13.38
CA PHE A 193 7.00 -11.71 14.38
C PHE A 193 6.66 -10.29 14.82
N HIS A 194 6.46 -10.09 16.12
CA HIS A 194 6.32 -8.78 16.73
C HIS A 194 7.69 -8.19 17.04
N VAL A 195 7.80 -6.86 17.07
CA VAL A 195 9.03 -6.19 17.53
C VAL A 195 9.42 -6.65 18.94
N SER A 196 8.43 -6.91 19.80
CA SER A 196 8.63 -7.47 21.15
C SER A 196 9.19 -8.89 21.17
N ASP A 197 9.07 -9.65 20.07
CA ASP A 197 9.68 -10.99 19.96
C ASP A 197 11.19 -10.89 19.76
N PHE A 198 11.68 -9.73 19.29
CA PHE A 198 13.10 -9.49 19.06
C PHE A 198 13.77 -8.91 20.31
N ARG A 199 14.97 -9.41 20.58
CA ARG A 199 15.88 -8.84 21.58
C ARG A 199 17.11 -8.32 20.88
N TYR A 200 17.34 -7.02 20.99
CA TYR A 200 18.53 -6.38 20.45
C TYR A 200 19.77 -6.74 21.28
N PHE A 201 20.89 -6.93 20.61
CA PHE A 201 22.16 -7.31 21.23
C PHE A 201 23.31 -6.53 20.59
N ASN A 202 24.29 -6.14 21.40
CA ASN A 202 25.54 -5.53 20.90
C ASN A 202 26.65 -6.57 20.73
N ASN A 203 26.56 -7.68 21.46
CA ASN A 203 27.54 -8.76 21.45
C ASN A 203 26.79 -10.10 21.44
N TYR A 204 27.35 -11.08 20.73
CA TYR A 204 26.90 -12.47 20.77
C TYR A 204 27.92 -13.36 21.49
N PRO A 205 27.52 -14.53 22.02
CA PRO A 205 28.41 -15.41 22.76
C PRO A 205 29.61 -15.91 21.94
N LYS A 206 30.73 -16.18 22.62
CA LYS A 206 31.85 -16.91 22.01
C LYS A 206 31.41 -18.33 21.66
N ASN A 207 31.99 -18.91 20.59
CA ASN A 207 31.70 -20.26 20.10
C ASN A 207 30.28 -20.46 19.53
N CYS A 208 29.82 -19.54 18.69
CA CYS A 208 28.59 -19.75 17.91
C CYS A 208 28.85 -20.52 16.61
N TYR A 209 27.87 -21.30 16.18
CA TYR A 209 27.77 -21.79 14.82
C TYR A 209 27.18 -20.71 13.92
N THR A 210 27.92 -20.31 12.90
CA THR A 210 27.54 -19.30 11.92
C THR A 210 26.95 -19.99 10.70
N TYR A 211 25.82 -19.48 10.22
CA TYR A 211 25.11 -19.93 9.03
C TYR A 211 25.00 -18.74 8.07
N LEU A 212 25.20 -19.00 6.80
CA LEU A 212 24.84 -18.10 5.71
C LEU A 212 23.66 -18.72 4.98
N ILE A 213 22.51 -18.06 4.98
CA ILE A 213 21.30 -18.49 4.28
C ILE A 213 21.11 -17.58 3.09
N ILE A 214 20.85 -18.17 1.93
CA ILE A 214 20.74 -17.46 0.66
C ILE A 214 19.47 -17.88 -0.04
N ASP A 215 18.63 -16.92 -0.38
CA ASP A 215 17.44 -17.13 -1.21
C ASP A 215 17.68 -16.49 -2.58
N PRO A 216 18.21 -17.24 -3.58
CA PRO A 216 18.65 -16.69 -4.84
C PRO A 216 17.46 -16.30 -5.74
N ALA A 217 17.51 -15.07 -6.26
CA ALA A 217 16.60 -14.61 -7.31
C ALA A 217 17.32 -14.62 -8.67
N PHE A 218 16.84 -15.43 -9.62
CA PHE A 218 17.54 -15.72 -10.89
C PHE A 218 17.27 -14.75 -12.06
N THR A 219 16.57 -13.63 -11.86
CA THR A 219 16.26 -12.69 -12.96
C THR A 219 16.52 -11.24 -12.57
N LYS A 220 16.98 -10.40 -13.52
CA LYS A 220 17.22 -8.94 -13.37
C LYS A 220 16.15 -8.07 -14.06
N HIS A 221 14.88 -8.47 -14.04
CA HIS A 221 13.85 -7.51 -14.47
C HIS A 221 13.72 -6.40 -13.43
N ARG A 222 13.36 -5.18 -13.86
CA ARG A 222 13.11 -4.05 -12.93
C ARG A 222 12.02 -4.36 -11.87
N ARG A 223 11.28 -5.46 -12.08
CA ARG A 223 10.21 -6.05 -11.26
C ARG A 223 10.59 -7.39 -10.59
N SER A 224 11.82 -7.90 -10.75
CA SER A 224 12.25 -9.13 -10.09
C SER A 224 12.66 -8.89 -8.65
N ASP A 225 12.48 -9.94 -7.85
CA ASP A 225 12.84 -10.02 -6.44
C ASP A 225 14.36 -9.93 -6.26
N GLU A 226 14.80 -9.48 -5.09
CA GLU A 226 16.22 -9.43 -4.72
C GLU A 226 16.69 -10.81 -4.25
N THR A 227 17.98 -11.10 -4.41
CA THR A 227 18.57 -12.25 -3.71
C THR A 227 18.70 -11.89 -2.23
N GLY A 228 18.05 -12.66 -1.37
CA GLY A 228 18.09 -12.46 0.08
C GLY A 228 19.32 -13.11 0.69
N PHE A 229 20.00 -12.39 1.57
CA PHE A 229 21.12 -12.90 2.37
C PHE A 229 20.80 -12.76 3.86
N VAL A 230 21.01 -13.83 4.62
CA VAL A 230 20.85 -13.83 6.08
C VAL A 230 22.05 -14.49 6.74
N ILE A 231 22.67 -13.78 7.67
CA ILE A 231 23.76 -14.29 8.51
C ILE A 231 23.20 -14.54 9.90
N LEU A 232 23.17 -15.82 10.28
CA LEU A 232 22.73 -16.25 11.61
C LEU A 232 23.91 -16.78 12.41
N LYS A 233 23.93 -16.48 13.70
CA LYS A 233 24.74 -17.21 14.68
C LYS A 233 23.82 -17.97 15.61
N THR A 234 24.18 -19.21 15.92
CA THR A 234 23.41 -20.02 16.87
C THR A 234 24.33 -20.60 17.92
N THR A 235 23.82 -20.67 19.14
CA THR A 235 24.47 -21.35 20.26
C THR A 235 23.43 -22.06 21.09
N SER A 236 23.88 -22.85 22.06
CA SER A 236 23.01 -23.38 23.08
C SER A 236 23.51 -22.97 24.44
N ILE A 237 22.59 -22.47 25.26
CA ILE A 237 22.85 -22.19 26.66
C ILE A 237 22.07 -23.15 27.53
N TRP A 238 22.61 -23.44 28.72
CA TRP A 238 21.88 -24.18 29.74
C TRP A 238 21.02 -23.20 30.52
N VAL A 239 19.72 -23.45 30.57
CA VAL A 239 18.75 -22.65 31.32
C VAL A 239 18.21 -23.52 32.45
N LYS A 240 18.11 -22.94 33.66
CA LYS A 240 17.47 -23.60 34.79
C LYS A 240 15.95 -23.56 34.61
N LEU A 241 15.29 -24.69 34.86
CA LEU A 241 13.83 -24.77 34.81
C LEU A 241 13.24 -24.46 36.20
N GLU A 242 12.05 -23.85 36.22
CA GLU A 242 11.25 -23.73 37.44
C GLU A 242 10.81 -25.13 37.88
N GLY A 243 11.28 -25.57 39.05
CA GLY A 243 11.11 -26.95 39.54
C GLY A 243 12.43 -27.73 39.70
N GLY A 244 13.56 -27.18 39.25
CA GLY A 244 14.87 -27.82 39.36
C GLY A 244 15.23 -28.66 38.13
N GLY A 245 16.50 -28.58 37.71
CA GLY A 245 17.00 -29.17 36.47
C GLY A 245 17.63 -28.16 35.51
N LYS A 246 18.23 -28.63 34.42
CA LYS A 246 18.80 -27.79 33.36
C LYS A 246 18.31 -28.28 31.99
N ALA A 247 17.81 -27.37 31.18
CA ALA A 247 17.47 -27.63 29.78
C ALA A 247 18.43 -26.90 28.86
N ARG A 248 18.71 -27.50 27.71
CA ARG A 248 19.51 -26.87 26.65
C ARG A 248 18.57 -26.01 25.79
N HIS A 249 18.75 -24.70 25.85
CA HIS A 249 17.96 -23.74 25.08
C HIS A 249 18.80 -23.22 23.91
N ARG A 250 18.26 -23.30 22.69
CA ARG A 250 18.92 -22.79 21.50
C ARG A 250 18.67 -21.29 21.39
N GLN A 251 19.74 -20.52 21.24
CA GLN A 251 19.67 -19.10 20.93
C GLN A 251 20.06 -18.89 19.47
N VAL A 252 19.29 -18.06 18.78
CA VAL A 252 19.52 -17.67 17.38
C VAL A 252 19.70 -16.15 17.36
N TYR A 253 20.77 -15.71 16.73
CA TYR A 253 21.14 -14.31 16.59
C TYR A 253 21.11 -13.96 15.11
N LEU A 254 20.24 -13.03 14.74
CA LEU A 254 20.24 -12.41 13.42
C LEU A 254 21.35 -11.36 13.38
N CYS A 255 22.49 -11.69 12.76
CA CYS A 255 23.64 -10.79 12.70
C CYS A 255 23.49 -9.76 11.58
N ARG A 256 22.97 -10.19 10.43
CA ARG A 256 22.75 -9.34 9.27
C ARG A 256 21.70 -9.96 8.36
N ALA A 257 20.80 -9.15 7.80
CA ALA A 257 19.90 -9.55 6.73
C ALA A 257 19.72 -8.40 5.75
N TRP A 258 19.76 -8.70 4.46
CA TRP A 258 19.58 -7.70 3.39
C TRP A 258 19.30 -8.38 2.05
N GLY A 259 18.84 -7.61 1.07
CA GLY A 259 18.64 -8.05 -0.32
C GLY A 259 19.59 -7.32 -1.28
N GLU A 260 20.04 -8.02 -2.33
CA GLU A 260 20.81 -7.43 -3.44
C GLU A 260 20.34 -7.97 -4.80
N LYS A 261 20.43 -7.15 -5.84
CA LYS A 261 20.18 -7.57 -7.23
C LYS A 261 21.48 -7.96 -7.91
N LEU A 262 21.69 -9.27 -8.08
CA LEU A 262 22.94 -9.84 -8.58
C LEU A 262 22.68 -10.71 -9.82
N GLU A 263 23.56 -10.64 -10.81
CA GLU A 263 23.67 -11.69 -11.84
C GLU A 263 24.18 -12.99 -11.21
N PRO A 264 23.96 -14.16 -11.83
CA PRO A 264 24.46 -15.44 -11.32
C PRO A 264 25.96 -15.44 -11.01
N LYS A 265 26.78 -14.74 -11.81
CA LYS A 265 28.22 -14.61 -11.55
C LYS A 265 28.51 -13.71 -10.34
N GLU A 266 27.85 -12.56 -10.26
CA GLU A 266 27.97 -11.62 -9.14
C GLU A 266 27.52 -12.28 -7.83
N LEU A 267 26.50 -13.13 -7.88
CA LEU A 267 26.04 -13.93 -6.74
C LEU A 267 27.14 -14.88 -6.24
N VAL A 268 27.80 -15.61 -7.14
CA VAL A 268 28.90 -16.52 -6.74
C VAL A 268 30.04 -15.75 -6.08
N ASP A 269 30.44 -14.62 -6.67
CA ASP A 269 31.49 -13.77 -6.12
C ASP A 269 31.08 -13.26 -4.72
N ARG A 270 29.83 -12.81 -4.57
CA ARG A 270 29.27 -12.35 -3.28
C ARG A 270 29.27 -13.45 -2.23
N ILE A 271 28.93 -14.68 -2.60
CA ILE A 271 28.95 -15.84 -1.70
C ILE A 271 30.38 -16.09 -1.19
N ILE A 272 31.38 -16.00 -2.06
CA ILE A 272 32.79 -16.20 -1.71
C ILE A 272 33.28 -15.12 -0.74
N ASP A 273 32.91 -13.85 -0.99
CA ASP A 273 33.25 -12.73 -0.11
C ASP A 273 32.65 -12.93 1.29
N LEU A 274 31.35 -13.23 1.35
CA LEU A 274 30.65 -13.48 2.62
C LEU A 274 31.22 -14.71 3.35
N TYR A 275 31.59 -15.76 2.62
CA TYR A 275 32.23 -16.93 3.19
C TYR A 275 33.59 -16.59 3.80
N SER A 276 34.37 -15.74 3.14
CA SER A 276 35.70 -15.32 3.60
C SER A 276 35.62 -14.42 4.84
N GLU A 277 34.65 -13.49 4.86
CA GLU A 277 34.41 -12.54 5.95
C GLU A 277 33.85 -13.25 7.20
N TRP A 278 32.79 -14.06 7.02
CA TRP A 278 32.02 -14.60 8.15
C TRP A 278 32.39 -16.03 8.53
N LYS A 279 33.10 -16.74 7.66
CA LYS A 279 33.54 -18.13 7.83
C LYS A 279 32.40 -19.04 8.33
N PRO A 280 31.27 -19.09 7.61
CA PRO A 280 30.11 -19.85 8.04
C PRO A 280 30.43 -21.35 8.05
N GLN A 281 29.92 -22.06 9.05
CA GLN A 281 30.02 -23.51 9.11
C GLN A 281 29.06 -24.20 8.13
N LYS A 282 28.01 -23.51 7.70
CA LYS A 282 27.07 -24.00 6.69
C LYS A 282 26.55 -22.84 5.84
N VAL A 283 26.51 -23.07 4.53
CA VAL A 283 25.79 -22.26 3.56
C VAL A 283 24.54 -23.04 3.17
N ALA A 284 23.37 -22.41 3.21
CA ALA A 284 22.07 -23.03 2.93
C ALA A 284 21.25 -22.18 1.98
#